data_AF-A0ABD5RI68-F1
#
_entry.id   AF-A0ABD5RI68-F1
#
_cell.length_a   1.000
_cell.length_b   1.000
_cell.length_c   1.000
_cell.angle_alpha   90.00
_cell.angle_beta   90.00
_cell.angle_gamma   90.00
#
_symmetry.space_group_name_H-M   'P 1'
#
loop_
_entity.id
_entity.type
_entity.pdbx_description
1 polymer ?
#
loop_
_entity_poly.entity_id
_entity_poly.type
_entity_poly.pdbx_seq_one_letter_code
_entity_poly.pdbx_strand_id
1 'polypeptide(L)'
;MNPDDLDELDRAILDVLTEGRADGEPWGIATPAVVLAALEEQGYDSPPVRQTINNRMKNMSLAGHLSNRFGKGEYMLVDDPRDDTITD
;
A
#
# COMPACT_ATOMS: atom_id res chain seq x y z
N MET A 1 -5.50 -11.28 -4.83
CA MET A 1 -4.06 -11.40 -4.49
C MET A 1 -4.01 -11.92 -3.06
N ASN A 2 -3.33 -13.05 -2.84
CA ASN A 2 -3.14 -13.64 -1.51
C ASN A 2 -1.88 -13.04 -0.86
N PRO A 3 -1.77 -12.92 0.48
CA PRO A 3 -0.51 -12.69 1.21
C PRO A 3 0.75 -13.31 0.62
N ASP A 4 0.67 -14.56 0.17
CA ASP A 4 1.82 -15.29 -0.38
C ASP A 4 2.27 -14.76 -1.74
N ASP A 5 1.42 -14.00 -2.43
CA ASP A 5 1.72 -13.35 -3.72
C ASP A 5 2.35 -11.95 -3.53
N LEU A 6 2.41 -11.41 -2.30
CA LEU A 6 2.94 -10.07 -2.03
C LEU A 6 4.46 -10.06 -2.10
N ASP A 7 5.01 -9.28 -3.03
CA ASP A 7 6.45 -9.01 -3.06
C ASP A 7 6.87 -7.91 -2.08
N GLU A 8 8.17 -7.65 -2.01
CA GLU A 8 8.77 -6.65 -1.12
C GLU A 8 8.18 -5.25 -1.33
N LEU A 9 7.93 -4.87 -2.59
CA LEU A 9 7.36 -3.57 -2.91
C LEU A 9 5.89 -3.49 -2.50
N ASP A 10 5.12 -4.55 -2.75
CA ASP A 10 3.72 -4.59 -2.31
C ASP A 10 3.61 -4.47 -0.78
N ARG A 11 4.50 -5.17 -0.05
CA ARG A 11 4.61 -5.06 1.42
C ARG A 11 4.98 -3.65 1.87
N ALA A 12 5.98 -3.03 1.25
CA ALA A 12 6.41 -1.67 1.59
C ALA A 12 5.31 -0.62 1.31
N ILE A 13 4.55 -0.77 0.22
CA ILE A 13 3.38 0.08 -0.05
C ILE A 13 2.32 -0.08 1.04
N LEU A 14 2.05 -1.32 1.48
CA LEU A 14 1.09 -1.59 2.55
C LEU A 14 1.58 -1.03 3.89
N ASP A 15 2.88 -1.11 4.19
CA ASP A 15 3.48 -0.50 5.40
C ASP A 15 3.18 1.00 5.46
N VAL A 16 3.42 1.73 4.36
CA VAL A 16 3.07 3.16 4.24
C VAL A 16 1.57 3.40 4.46
N LEU A 17 0.71 2.57 3.90
CA LEU A 17 -0.75 2.72 4.07
C LEU A 17 -1.21 2.38 5.50
N THR A 18 -0.48 1.56 6.23
CA THR A 18 -0.77 1.21 7.63
C THR A 18 -0.04 2.05 8.67
N GLU A 19 0.81 2.99 8.26
CA GLU A 19 1.52 3.87 9.17
C GLU A 19 0.54 4.67 10.05
N GLY A 20 0.76 4.68 11.36
CA GLY A 20 -0.15 5.29 12.34
C GLY A 20 -1.35 4.42 12.75
N ARG A 21 -1.60 3.27 12.10
CA ARG A 21 -2.70 2.34 12.45
C ARG A 21 -2.62 1.85 13.89
N ALA A 22 -1.41 1.50 14.36
CA ALA A 22 -1.20 1.01 15.72
C ALA A 22 -1.35 2.11 16.79
N ASP A 23 -1.05 3.36 16.42
CA ASP A 23 -1.06 4.51 17.32
C ASP A 23 -2.41 5.25 17.36
N GLY A 24 -3.38 4.82 16.53
CA GLY A 24 -4.70 5.43 16.45
C GLY A 24 -4.73 6.77 15.69
N GLU A 25 -3.64 7.11 14.99
CA GLU A 25 -3.57 8.28 14.11
C GLU A 25 -4.43 8.07 12.85
N PRO A 26 -4.85 9.11 12.12
CA PRO A 26 -5.47 8.93 10.82
C PRO A 26 -4.52 8.23 9.84
N TRP A 27 -4.87 7.02 9.41
CA TRP A 27 -4.08 6.17 8.52
C TRP A 27 -4.87 5.76 7.27
N GLY A 28 -4.24 4.98 6.40
CA GLY A 28 -4.95 4.24 5.37
C GLY A 28 -5.14 4.96 4.06
N ILE A 29 -4.73 6.23 3.90
CA ILE A 29 -4.92 6.97 2.64
C ILE A 29 -3.59 7.50 2.10
N ALA A 30 -3.26 7.15 0.86
CA ALA A 30 -2.08 7.68 0.18
C ALA A 30 -2.28 7.79 -1.34
N THR A 31 -1.50 8.67 -1.97
CA THR A 31 -1.31 8.69 -3.43
C THR A 31 0.00 7.98 -3.80
N PRO A 32 0.20 7.54 -5.06
CA PRO A 32 1.47 6.98 -5.49
C PRO A 32 2.68 7.89 -5.30
N ALA A 33 2.47 9.22 -5.28
CA ALA A 33 3.54 10.19 -5.03
C ALA A 33 3.93 10.24 -3.54
N VAL A 34 2.93 10.14 -2.64
CA VAL A 34 3.17 10.05 -1.20
C VAL A 34 3.92 8.77 -0.87
N VAL A 35 3.50 7.64 -1.45
CA VAL A 35 4.18 6.37 -1.23
C VAL A 35 5.63 6.42 -1.72
N LEU A 36 5.88 7.00 -2.91
CA LEU A 36 7.26 7.17 -3.39
C LEU A 36 8.12 7.97 -2.41
N ALA A 37 7.63 9.11 -1.94
CA ALA A 37 8.36 9.96 -1.00
C ALA A 37 8.63 9.24 0.34
N ALA A 38 7.67 8.46 0.84
CA ALA A 38 7.83 7.68 2.05
C ALA A 38 8.90 6.58 1.88
N LEU A 39 8.92 5.88 0.73
CA LEU A 39 9.95 4.87 0.45
C LEU A 39 11.34 5.51 0.34
N GLU A 40 11.45 6.68 -0.30
CA GLU A 40 12.71 7.45 -0.36
C GLU A 40 13.19 7.84 1.04
N GLU A 41 12.29 8.27 1.92
CA GLU A 41 12.60 8.63 3.31
C GLU A 41 12.99 7.43 4.18
N GLN A 42 12.35 6.28 3.96
CA GLN A 42 12.64 5.02 4.67
C GLN A 42 13.95 4.34 4.22
N GLY A 43 14.67 4.92 3.26
CA GLY A 43 15.97 4.41 2.81
C GLY A 43 15.87 3.24 1.84
N TYR A 44 14.79 3.16 1.05
CA TYR A 44 14.70 2.18 -0.04
C TYR A 44 15.79 2.53 -1.08
N ASP A 45 16.89 1.77 -1.10
CA ASP A 45 18.13 2.07 -1.85
C ASP A 45 17.92 2.32 -3.36
N SER A 46 16.84 1.81 -3.93
CA SER A 46 16.43 2.03 -5.32
C SER A 46 14.90 2.04 -5.40
N PRO A 47 14.25 3.17 -5.03
CA PRO A 47 12.82 3.24 -5.04
C PRO A 47 12.33 3.14 -6.50
N PRO A 48 11.27 2.36 -6.76
CA PRO A 48 10.76 2.21 -8.11
C PRO A 48 10.14 3.52 -8.60
N VAL A 49 10.08 3.70 -9.91
CA VAL A 49 9.41 4.88 -10.48
C VAL A 49 7.94 4.93 -10.07
N ARG A 50 7.39 6.15 -9.89
CA ARG A 50 5.99 6.38 -9.50
C ARG A 50 4.96 5.59 -10.31
N GLN A 51 5.23 5.34 -11.60
CA GLN A 51 4.36 4.53 -12.46
C GLN A 51 4.25 3.08 -11.97
N THR A 52 5.35 2.49 -11.53
CA THR A 52 5.37 1.13 -10.97
C THR A 52 4.54 1.06 -9.69
N ILE A 53 4.72 2.01 -8.77
CA ILE A 53 3.92 2.13 -7.54
C ILE A 53 2.44 2.25 -7.88
N ASN A 54 2.08 3.15 -8.80
CA ASN A 54 0.69 3.31 -9.23
C ASN A 54 0.10 2.02 -9.82
N ASN A 55 0.88 1.26 -10.59
CA ASN A 55 0.42 -0.02 -11.13
C ASN A 55 0.19 -1.06 -10.02
N ARG A 56 1.09 -1.13 -9.02
CA ARG A 56 0.89 -1.99 -7.84
C ARG A 56 -0.37 -1.63 -7.07
N MET A 57 -0.56 -0.34 -6.75
CA MET A 57 -1.75 0.14 -6.07
C MET A 57 -3.04 -0.13 -6.86
N LYS A 58 -3.02 0.00 -8.20
CA LYS A 58 -4.14 -0.40 -9.06
C LYS A 58 -4.43 -1.89 -8.96
N ASN A 59 -3.41 -2.75 -9.02
CA ASN A 59 -3.58 -4.19 -8.93
C ASN A 59 -4.17 -4.60 -7.56
N MET A 60 -3.67 -4.02 -6.47
CA MET A 60 -4.24 -4.21 -5.14
C MET A 60 -5.69 -3.70 -5.07
N SER A 61 -6.01 -2.60 -5.76
CA SER A 61 -7.38 -2.11 -5.83
C SER A 61 -8.32 -3.04 -6.62
N LEU A 62 -7.86 -3.59 -7.74
CA LEU A 62 -8.58 -4.60 -8.52
C LEU A 62 -8.77 -5.91 -7.72
N ALA A 63 -7.85 -6.20 -6.80
CA ALA A 63 -7.94 -7.35 -5.90
C ALA A 63 -8.85 -7.11 -4.68
N GLY A 64 -9.37 -5.89 -4.48
CA GLY A 64 -10.27 -5.54 -3.38
C GLY A 64 -9.60 -4.94 -2.14
N HIS A 65 -8.27 -4.90 -2.09
CA HIS A 65 -7.50 -4.47 -0.92
C HIS A 65 -7.45 -2.96 -0.76
N LEU A 66 -7.45 -2.23 -1.88
CA LEU A 66 -7.47 -0.77 -1.91
C LEU A 66 -8.71 -0.23 -2.64
N SER A 67 -9.20 0.92 -2.20
CA SER A 67 -10.23 1.69 -2.92
C SER A 67 -9.63 2.96 -3.50
N ASN A 68 -9.66 3.11 -4.83
CA ASN A 68 -9.28 4.37 -5.48
C ASN A 68 -10.40 5.40 -5.33
N ARG A 69 -10.27 6.28 -4.33
CA ARG A 69 -11.25 7.32 -4.03
C ARG A 69 -11.47 8.20 -5.25
N PHE A 70 -12.74 8.23 -5.67
CA PHE A 70 -13.22 9.04 -6.79
C PHE A 70 -12.53 8.77 -8.13
N GLY A 71 -11.76 7.67 -8.27
CA GLY A 71 -10.98 7.36 -9.47
C GLY A 71 -9.82 8.33 -9.75
N LYS A 72 -9.34 9.08 -8.75
CA LYS A 72 -8.33 10.15 -8.93
C LYS A 72 -6.90 9.75 -8.55
N GLY A 73 -6.67 8.50 -8.17
CA GLY A 73 -5.35 8.00 -7.75
C GLY A 73 -5.02 8.31 -6.29
N GLU A 74 -6.04 8.56 -5.48
CA GLU A 74 -5.98 8.56 -4.03
C GLU A 74 -6.50 7.20 -3.55
N TYR A 75 -5.66 6.38 -2.96
CA TYR A 75 -6.01 5.03 -2.55
C TYR A 75 -6.23 4.97 -1.06
N MET A 76 -7.30 4.30 -0.66
CA MET A 76 -7.63 4.00 0.73
C MET A 76 -7.48 2.50 0.97
N LEU A 77 -6.81 2.10 2.04
CA LEU A 77 -6.76 0.71 2.50
C LEU A 77 -8.17 0.28 2.94
N VAL A 78 -8.68 -0.80 2.37
CA VAL A 78 -9.99 -1.38 2.65
C VAL A 78 -9.84 -2.65 3.47
N ASP A 79 -8.93 -3.51 3.01
CA ASP A 79 -8.60 -4.79 3.61
C ASP A 79 -7.09 -4.96 3.47
N ASP A 80 -6.42 -5.28 4.58
CA ASP A 80 -5.00 -5.57 4.55
C ASP A 80 -4.84 -7.07 4.32
N PRO A 81 -4.37 -7.52 3.13
CA PRO A 81 -4.24 -8.94 2.86
C PRO A 81 -3.42 -9.66 3.93
N ARG A 82 -2.47 -8.98 4.57
CA ARG A 82 -1.55 -9.55 5.56
C ARG A 82 -2.26 -9.97 6.86
N ASP A 83 -3.43 -9.40 7.17
CA ASP A 83 -4.16 -9.63 8.43
C ASP A 83 -4.79 -11.05 8.49
N ASP A 84 -5.08 -11.68 7.34
CA ASP A 84 -5.76 -12.99 7.26
C ASP A 84 -4.86 -14.21 7.56
N THR A 85 -3.62 -13.99 7.98
CA THR A 85 -2.64 -15.06 8.22
C THR A 85 -2.70 -15.70 9.63
N ILE A 86 -3.71 -15.36 10.44
CA ILE A 86 -4.00 -16.06 11.70
C ILE A 86 -5.20 -16.99 11.50
N THR A 87 -4.94 -18.18 10.96
CA THR A 87 -5.81 -19.35 11.19
C THR A 87 -4.98 -20.40 11.91
N ASP A 88 -5.38 -20.68 13.15
CA ASP A 88 -4.87 -21.75 14.04
C ASP A 88 -5.06 -23.14 13.40
#